data_AF-A0A958ISC1-F1
#
_entry.id   AF-A0A958ISC1-F1
#
_cell.length_a   1.000
_cell.length_b   1.000
_cell.length_c   1.000
_cell.angle_alpha   90.00
_cell.angle_beta   90.00
_cell.angle_gamma   90.00
#
_symmetry.space_group_name_H-M   'P 1'
#
loop_
_entity.id
_entity.type
_entity.pdbx_description
1 polymer ?
#
loop_
_entity_poly.entity_id
_entity_poly.type
_entity_poly.pdbx_seq_one_letter_code
_entity_poly.pdbx_strand_id
1 'polypeptide(L)'
;MSAINTLILGAAGRDFHNFNTFYRDNEAYNVVAFTATQIPNIDGRKYPAELAGNLYPEGIKIYPESELEDLIRDLGVEEAV
;
A
#
# COMPACT_ATOMS: atom_id res chain seq x y z
N MET A 1 2.78 -3.84 20.58
CA MET A 1 2.90 -2.57 19.86
C MET A 1 1.82 -2.56 18.79
N SER A 2 1.25 -1.40 18.45
CA SER A 2 0.37 -1.30 17.27
C SER A 2 1.18 -1.53 16.00
N ALA A 3 0.54 -2.07 14.95
CA ALA A 3 1.16 -2.17 13.63
C ALA A 3 1.48 -0.76 13.11
N ILE A 4 2.58 -0.62 12.37
CA ILE A 4 3.02 0.64 11.77
C ILE A 4 2.18 0.88 10.51
N ASN A 5 1.50 2.03 10.44
CA ASN A 5 0.78 2.42 9.23
C ASN A 5 1.76 2.84 8.13
N THR A 6 1.93 1.97 7.13
CA THR A 6 2.91 2.17 6.05
C THR A 6 2.21 2.48 4.73
N LEU A 7 2.67 3.53 4.05
CA LEU A 7 2.31 3.85 2.68
C LEU A 7 3.44 3.42 1.74
N ILE A 8 3.15 2.59 0.75
CA ILE A 8 4.16 2.16 -0.22
C ILE A 8 4.10 3.07 -1.46
N LEU A 9 5.21 3.72 -1.78
CA LEU A 9 5.34 4.64 -2.90
C LEU A 9 5.65 3.86 -4.18
N GLY A 10 4.60 3.54 -4.94
CA GLY A 10 4.69 2.77 -6.17
C GLY A 10 3.76 1.56 -6.19
N ALA A 11 3.32 1.18 -7.38
CA ALA A 11 2.32 0.14 -7.59
C ALA A 11 2.70 -0.80 -8.74
N ALA A 12 3.97 -1.20 -8.81
CA ALA A 12 4.46 -2.20 -9.77
C ALA A 12 5.80 -2.79 -9.34
N GLY A 13 6.28 -3.80 -10.08
CA GLY A 13 7.68 -4.25 -10.01
C GLY A 13 8.18 -4.52 -8.58
N ARG A 14 9.16 -3.71 -8.15
CA ARG A 14 9.82 -3.87 -6.85
C ARG A 14 8.87 -3.63 -5.68
N ASP A 15 7.92 -2.72 -5.80
CA ASP A 15 7.06 -2.30 -4.69
C ASP A 15 6.12 -3.44 -4.29
N PHE A 16 5.52 -4.08 -5.30
CA PHE A 16 4.77 -5.32 -5.10
C PHE A 16 5.65 -6.48 -4.64
N HIS A 17 6.90 -6.56 -5.11
CA HIS A 17 7.82 -7.59 -4.64
C HIS A 17 8.15 -7.41 -3.15
N ASN A 18 8.47 -6.21 -2.70
CA ASN A 18 8.73 -5.89 -1.30
C ASN A 18 7.49 -6.19 -0.46
N PHE A 19 6.31 -5.75 -0.90
CA PHE A 19 5.03 -6.08 -0.25
C PHE A 19 4.89 -7.60 -0.05
N ASN A 20 5.05 -8.36 -1.13
CA ASN A 20 4.84 -9.81 -1.12
C ASN A 20 5.85 -10.59 -0.28
N THR A 21 7.07 -10.08 -0.14
CA THR A 21 8.18 -10.78 0.53
C THR A 21 8.39 -10.34 1.98
N PHE A 22 7.97 -9.13 2.34
CA PHE A 22 8.23 -8.56 3.66
C PHE A 22 6.97 -8.11 4.42
N TYR A 23 5.96 -7.57 3.74
CA TYR A 23 4.81 -6.93 4.41
C TYR A 23 3.54 -7.80 4.48
N ARG A 24 3.29 -8.64 3.47
CA ARG A 24 2.01 -9.33 3.22
C ARG A 24 1.37 -9.98 4.45
N ASP A 25 2.14 -10.73 5.23
CA ASP A 25 1.66 -11.46 6.41
C ASP A 25 2.45 -11.04 7.67
N ASN A 26 3.00 -9.83 7.67
CA ASN A 26 3.78 -9.30 8.78
C ASN A 26 2.94 -8.36 9.66
N GLU A 27 2.48 -8.87 10.80
CA GLU A 27 1.62 -8.15 11.75
C GLU A 27 2.24 -6.89 12.36
N ALA A 28 3.56 -6.68 12.19
CA ALA A 28 4.21 -5.43 12.59
C ALA A 28 3.83 -4.25 11.70
N TYR A 29 3.25 -4.49 10.51
CA TYR A 29 2.94 -3.48 9.52
C TYR A 29 1.48 -3.56 9.07
N ASN A 30 0.90 -2.39 8.88
CA ASN A 30 -0.39 -2.19 8.25
C ASN A 30 -0.18 -1.34 6.99
N VAL A 31 -0.09 -2.00 5.84
CA VAL A 31 0.05 -1.31 4.55
C VAL A 31 -1.29 -0.69 4.18
N VAL A 32 -1.43 0.61 4.43
CA VAL A 32 -2.70 1.32 4.30
C VAL A 32 -3.07 1.62 2.84
N ALA A 33 -2.07 1.77 1.98
CA ALA A 33 -2.24 2.00 0.55
C ALA A 33 -0.93 1.83 -0.24
N PHE A 34 -1.08 1.75 -1.56
CA PHE A 34 -0.02 2.05 -2.52
C PHE A 34 -0.30 3.41 -3.19
N THR A 35 0.73 4.08 -3.69
CA THR A 35 0.59 5.22 -4.61
C THR A 35 1.09 4.88 -6.02
N ALA A 36 0.70 5.67 -7.02
CA ALA A 36 1.23 5.54 -8.38
C ALA A 36 1.29 6.88 -9.11
N THR A 37 2.28 7.05 -10.00
CA THR A 37 2.50 8.27 -10.79
C THR A 37 2.36 8.09 -12.30
N GLN A 38 2.89 6.98 -12.85
CA GLN A 38 3.20 6.89 -14.29
C GLN A 38 2.45 5.79 -15.06
N ILE A 39 1.67 4.94 -14.38
CA ILE A 39 1.02 3.80 -15.04
C ILE A 39 -0.43 4.17 -15.36
N PRO A 40 -0.80 4.31 -16.66
CA PRO A 40 -2.16 4.70 -17.02
C PRO A 40 -3.22 3.76 -16.45
N ASN A 41 -4.24 4.31 -15.80
CA ASN A 41 -5.38 3.60 -15.23
C ASN A 41 -5.03 2.61 -14.09
N ILE A 42 -3.88 2.78 -13.41
CA ILE A 42 -3.57 1.97 -12.22
C ILE A 42 -4.14 2.59 -10.95
N ASP A 43 -4.15 3.91 -10.89
CA ASP A 43 -4.78 4.68 -9.83
C ASP A 43 -6.29 4.38 -9.79
N GLY A 44 -6.84 4.27 -8.59
CA GLY A 44 -8.22 3.84 -8.37
C GLY A 44 -8.43 2.31 -8.43
N ARG A 45 -7.41 1.52 -8.79
CA ARG A 45 -7.46 0.06 -8.66
C ARG A 45 -7.06 -0.38 -7.25
N LYS A 46 -7.10 -1.70 -7.02
CA LYS A 46 -6.61 -2.33 -5.81
C LYS A 46 -5.55 -3.37 -6.16
N TYR A 47 -4.54 -3.48 -5.31
CA TYR A 47 -3.80 -4.73 -5.17
C TYR A 47 -4.78 -5.83 -4.72
N PRO A 48 -4.92 -6.93 -5.48
CA PRO A 48 -6.04 -7.84 -5.32
C PRO A 48 -5.92 -8.66 -4.02
N ALA A 49 -7.06 -8.87 -3.36
CA ALA A 49 -7.15 -9.62 -2.09
C ALA A 49 -6.54 -11.02 -2.18
N GLU A 50 -6.74 -11.72 -3.30
CA GLU A 50 -6.19 -13.04 -3.59
C GLU A 50 -4.65 -13.10 -3.57
N LEU A 51 -3.97 -11.95 -3.74
CA LEU A 51 -2.51 -11.85 -3.65
C LEU A 51 -2.04 -11.13 -2.38
N ALA A 52 -2.96 -10.53 -1.62
CA ALA A 52 -2.65 -9.62 -0.53
C ALA A 52 -2.40 -10.32 0.81
N GLY A 53 -2.65 -11.63 0.92
CA GLY A 53 -2.45 -12.38 2.16
C GLY A 53 -3.60 -12.21 3.15
N ASN A 54 -3.47 -12.86 4.31
CA ASN A 54 -4.58 -12.99 5.26
C ASN A 54 -4.92 -11.67 5.98
N LEU A 55 -3.95 -10.76 6.06
CA LEU A 55 -4.11 -9.46 6.73
C LEU A 55 -4.91 -8.45 5.88
N TYR A 56 -5.07 -8.70 4.57
CA TYR A 56 -5.68 -7.76 3.63
C TYR A 56 -6.80 -8.40 2.79
N PRO A 57 -7.88 -8.90 3.43
CA PRO A 57 -8.96 -9.64 2.74
C PRO A 57 -9.73 -8.81 1.71
N GLU A 58 -9.67 -7.47 1.79
CA GLU A 58 -10.32 -6.55 0.87
C GLU A 58 -9.39 -6.01 -0.23
N GLY A 59 -8.15 -6.52 -0.27
CA GLY A 59 -7.05 -5.96 -1.04
C GLY A 59 -6.58 -4.61 -0.50
N ILE A 60 -5.67 -3.97 -1.23
CA ILE A 60 -5.05 -2.69 -0.82
C ILE A 60 -5.27 -1.66 -1.92
N LYS A 61 -5.77 -0.48 -1.58
CA LYS A 61 -6.07 0.56 -2.57
C LYS A 61 -4.79 1.15 -3.17
N ILE A 62 -4.87 1.53 -4.44
CA ILE A 62 -3.84 2.24 -5.17
C ILE A 62 -4.37 3.65 -5.46
N TYR A 63 -3.73 4.67 -4.88
CA TYR A 63 -4.10 6.07 -5.06
C TYR A 63 -3.12 6.77 -6.02
N PRO A 64 -3.52 7.89 -6.63
CA PRO A 64 -2.56 8.74 -7.32
C PRO A 64 -1.58 9.36 -6.31
N GLU A 65 -0.29 9.35 -6.63
CA GLU A 65 0.74 9.91 -5.75
C GLU A 65 0.59 11.43 -5.54
N SER A 66 -0.12 12.12 -6.43
CA SER A 66 -0.47 13.53 -6.23
C SER A 66 -1.29 13.79 -4.96
N GLU A 67 -1.93 12.76 -4.40
CA GLU A 67 -2.69 12.84 -3.14
C GLU A 67 -1.84 12.50 -1.90
N LEU A 68 -0.52 12.33 -2.03
CA LEU A 68 0.37 11.85 -0.97
C LEU A 68 0.19 12.58 0.36
N GLU A 69 0.19 13.92 0.36
CA GLU A 69 0.07 14.71 1.60
C GLU A 69 -1.28 14.49 2.30
N ASP A 70 -2.36 14.36 1.53
CA ASP A 70 -3.69 14.09 2.05
C ASP A 70 -3.79 12.66 2.58
N LEU A 71 -3.23 11.68 1.86
CA LEU A 71 -3.20 10.28 2.29
C LEU A 71 -2.41 10.11 3.59
N ILE A 72 -1.27 10.80 3.75
CA ILE A 72 -0.48 10.75 4.98
C ILE A 72 -1.33 11.17 6.19
N ARG A 73 -2.06 12.27 6.05
CA ARG A 73 -2.91 12.81 7.11
C ARG A 73 -4.14 11.94 7.36
N ASP A 74 -4.85 11.57 6.30
CA ASP A 74 -6.17 10.94 6.39
C ASP A 74 -6.08 9.45 6.76
N LEU A 75 -4.98 8.78 6.40
CA LEU A 75 -4.71 7.38 6.77
C LEU A 75 -3.81 7.24 8.00
N GLY A 76 -3.33 8.35 8.58
CA GLY A 76 -2.43 8.34 9.74
C GLY A 76 -1.15 7.56 9.46
N VAL A 77 -0.49 7.88 8.35
CA VAL A 77 0.76 7.21 7.91
C VAL A 77 1.91 7.57 8.83
N GLU A 78 2.65 6.56 9.26
CA GLU A 78 3.85 6.70 10.11
C GLU A 78 5.14 6.55 9.30
N GLU A 79 5.10 5.78 8.21
CA GLU A 79 6.25 5.53 7.32
C GLU A 79 5.80 5.52 5.85
N ALA A 80 6.60 6.13 4.97
CA ALA A 80 6.46 6.01 3.52
C ALA A 80 7.75 5.41 2.94
N VAL A 81 7.61 4.35 2.13
CA VAL A 81 8.73 3.53 1.62
C VAL A 81 8.72 3.37 0.11
#